data_AF-A0A7K1JNW1-F1
#
_entry.id   AF-A0A7K1JNW1-F1
#
_cell.length_a   1.000
_cell.length_b   1.000
_cell.length_c   1.000
_cell.angle_alpha   90.00
_cell.angle_beta   90.00
_cell.angle_gamma   90.00
#
_symmetry.space_group_name_H-M   'P 1'
#
loop_
_entity.id
_entity.type
_entity.pdbx_description
1 polymer ?
#
loop_
_entity_poly.entity_id
_entity_poly.type
_entity_poly.pdbx_seq_one_letter_code
_entity_poly.pdbx_strand_id
1 'polypeptide(L)'
;MIDSAAVYPRGPIVPYREIFVDSEHVEGIHTRSGPVARGGLRFSDRSEDYRTEVLGLMKTQTVKNSPTVNAELALLCGRTAALNR
;
A
#
# COMPACT_ATOMS: atom_id res chain seq x y z
N MET A 1 14.92 -1.79 -8.16
CA MET A 1 13.54 -1.98 -7.66
C MET A 1 13.39 -3.45 -7.30
N ILE A 2 13.06 -3.77 -6.04
CA ILE A 2 12.96 -5.17 -5.57
C ILE A 2 11.75 -5.85 -6.23
N ASP A 3 11.85 -7.15 -6.52
CA ASP A 3 10.73 -7.95 -7.00
C ASP A 3 9.75 -8.24 -5.84
N SER A 4 8.54 -7.69 -5.95
CA SER A 4 7.49 -7.87 -4.94
C SER A 4 7.05 -9.33 -4.81
N ALA A 5 7.12 -10.15 -5.87
CA ALA A 5 6.77 -11.57 -5.79
C ALA A 5 7.75 -12.35 -4.91
N ALA A 6 9.02 -11.94 -4.87
CA ALA A 6 10.05 -12.55 -4.01
C ALA A 6 9.90 -12.17 -2.53
N VAL A 7 9.31 -11.01 -2.24
CA VAL A 7 9.07 -10.51 -0.86
C VAL A 7 7.77 -11.06 -0.27
N TYR A 8 6.80 -11.38 -1.11
CA TYR A 8 5.47 -11.86 -0.71
C TYR A 8 5.23 -13.33 -1.10
N PRO A 9 5.92 -14.31 -0.47
CA PRO A 9 5.92 -15.71 -0.91
C PRO A 9 4.59 -16.47 -0.68
N ARG A 10 3.50 -15.81 -0.27
CA ARG A 10 2.20 -16.48 -0.01
C ARG A 10 1.00 -15.70 -0.55
N GLY A 11 0.45 -16.19 -1.66
CA GLY A 11 -0.90 -15.89 -2.14
C GLY A 11 -0.98 -15.71 -3.67
N PRO A 12 -2.15 -15.99 -4.29
CA PRO A 12 -2.35 -15.81 -5.74
C PRO A 12 -2.36 -14.33 -6.18
N ILE A 13 -2.60 -13.40 -5.24
CA ILE A 13 -2.63 -11.96 -5.48
C ILE A 13 -1.49 -11.32 -4.71
N VAL A 14 -0.40 -11.05 -5.42
CA VAL A 14 0.78 -10.33 -4.94
C VAL A 14 0.81 -8.92 -5.54
N PRO A 15 1.34 -7.91 -4.83
CA PRO A 15 1.54 -6.60 -5.41
C PRO A 15 2.50 -6.70 -6.60
N TYR A 16 2.16 -6.01 -7.69
CA TYR A 16 3.06 -5.81 -8.81
C TYR A 16 4.24 -4.94 -8.39
N ARG A 17 3.97 -3.87 -7.62
CA ARG A 17 4.98 -3.04 -6.95
C ARG A 17 4.49 -2.56 -5.60
N GLU A 18 5.46 -2.38 -4.71
CA GLU A 18 5.33 -1.66 -3.46
C GLU A 18 6.28 -0.46 -3.47
N ILE A 19 5.76 0.69 -3.11
CA ILE A 19 6.50 1.95 -3.01
C ILE A 19 6.33 2.45 -1.58
N PHE A 20 7.43 2.60 -0.86
CA PHE A 20 7.46 3.15 0.48
C PHE A 20 7.81 4.64 0.41
N VAL A 21 7.15 5.45 1.24
CA VAL A 21 7.42 6.87 1.40
C VAL A 21 7.68 7.13 2.88
N ASP A 22 8.77 7.83 3.15
CA ASP A 22 9.14 8.28 4.49
C ASP A 22 9.50 9.77 4.44
N SER A 23 9.16 10.52 5.49
CA SER A 23 9.42 11.97 5.59
C SER A 23 9.60 12.38 7.06
N GLU A 24 9.28 13.62 7.46
CA GLU A 24 9.19 14.01 8.89
C GLU A 24 7.74 14.00 9.41
N HIS A 25 6.75 14.19 8.54
CA HIS A 25 5.34 14.30 8.93
C HIS A 25 4.46 13.11 8.50
N VAL A 26 4.83 12.46 7.40
CA VAL A 26 4.10 11.31 6.84
C VAL A 26 5.03 10.12 6.57
N GLU A 27 4.56 8.94 6.92
CA GLU A 27 5.09 7.66 6.44
C GLU A 27 3.99 6.96 5.66
N GLY A 28 4.30 6.10 4.71
CA GLY A 28 3.23 5.45 3.97
C GLY A 28 3.69 4.43 2.94
N ILE A 29 2.73 3.61 2.51
CA ILE A 29 2.95 2.60 1.48
C ILE A 29 1.92 2.77 0.38
N HIS A 30 2.41 2.73 -0.85
CA HIS A 30 1.60 2.60 -2.04
C HIS A 30 1.81 1.22 -2.68
N THR A 31 0.73 0.45 -2.84
CA THR A 31 0.72 -0.84 -3.52
C THR A 31 -0.16 -0.80 -4.76
N ARG A 32 0.28 -1.55 -5.78
CA ARG A 32 -0.46 -1.70 -7.04
C ARG A 32 -0.45 -3.14 -7.54
N SER A 33 -1.53 -3.57 -8.18
CA SER A 33 -1.67 -4.92 -8.75
C SER A 33 -1.29 -5.03 -10.23
N GLY A 34 -0.90 -3.92 -10.88
CA GLY A 34 -0.53 -3.90 -12.29
C GLY A 34 0.36 -2.70 -12.68
N PRO A 35 0.61 -2.49 -13.99
CA PRO A 35 1.56 -1.48 -14.48
C PRO A 35 1.06 -0.04 -14.33
N VAL A 36 -0.25 0.17 -14.31
CA VAL A 36 -0.92 1.43 -13.94
C VAL A 36 -1.65 1.18 -12.63
N ALA A 37 -1.93 2.18 -11.82
CA ALA A 37 -2.79 2.06 -10.65
C ALA A 37 -3.96 3.05 -10.78
N ARG A 38 -5.17 2.64 -10.38
CA ARG A 38 -6.40 3.46 -10.35
C ARG A 38 -7.18 3.15 -9.08
N GLY A 39 -7.23 4.11 -8.17
CA GLY A 39 -7.83 3.94 -6.85
C GLY A 39 -7.67 5.19 -6.01
N GLY A 40 -7.69 5.05 -4.69
CA GLY A 40 -7.70 6.18 -3.77
C GLY A 40 -6.55 6.13 -2.78
N LEU A 41 -6.18 7.31 -2.29
CA LEU A 41 -5.29 7.47 -1.15
C LEU A 41 -6.12 7.49 0.14
N ARG A 42 -5.66 6.76 1.14
CA ARG A 42 -6.26 6.70 2.48
C ARG A 42 -5.26 7.22 3.50
N PHE A 43 -5.76 7.98 4.46
CA PHE A 43 -4.97 8.39 5.61
C PHE A 43 -5.26 7.44 6.78
N SER A 44 -4.22 7.09 7.54
CA SER A 44 -4.30 6.28 8.75
C SER A 44 -3.57 6.99 9.89
N ASP A 45 -4.02 6.78 11.10
CA ASP A 45 -3.34 7.18 12.34
C ASP A 45 -2.50 6.02 12.93
N ARG A 46 -2.54 4.84 12.31
CA ARG A 46 -1.86 3.61 12.77
C ARG A 46 -0.45 3.53 12.20
N SER A 47 0.53 3.92 13.00
CA SER A 47 1.95 3.91 12.62
C SER A 47 2.59 2.51 12.56
N GLU A 48 1.99 1.47 13.15
CA GLU A 48 2.66 0.17 13.31
C GLU A 48 2.21 -0.94 12.34
N ASP A 49 1.01 -0.86 11.74
CA ASP A 49 0.44 -1.97 10.94
C ASP A 49 -0.20 -1.54 9.61
N TYR A 50 0.16 -0.37 9.09
CA TYR A 50 -0.37 0.12 7.81
C TYR A 50 0.03 -0.76 6.61
N ARG A 51 1.12 -1.53 6.71
CA ARG A 51 1.56 -2.46 5.66
C ARG A 51 0.58 -3.61 5.45
N THR A 52 0.11 -4.26 6.52
CA THR A 52 -0.86 -5.37 6.39
C THR A 52 -2.21 -4.86 5.92
N GLU A 53 -2.63 -3.70 6.42
CA GLU A 53 -3.88 -3.04 6.04
C GLU A 53 -3.89 -2.71 4.54
N VAL A 54 -2.82 -2.07 4.02
CA VAL A 54 -2.73 -1.71 2.61
C VAL A 54 -2.74 -2.95 1.72
N LEU A 55 -2.09 -4.04 2.12
CA LEU A 55 -2.09 -5.31 1.38
C LEU A 55 -3.48 -5.95 1.36
N GLY A 56 -4.21 -5.96 2.49
CA GLY A 56 -5.56 -6.51 2.58
C GLY A 56 -6.57 -5.72 1.72
N LEU A 57 -6.46 -4.41 1.72
CA LEU A 57 -7.28 -3.51 0.91
C LEU A 57 -6.94 -3.64 -0.59
N MET A 58 -5.66 -3.71 -0.98
CA MET A 58 -5.24 -3.95 -2.37
C MET A 58 -5.78 -5.28 -2.91
N LYS A 59 -5.68 -6.36 -2.11
CA LYS A 59 -6.25 -7.68 -2.47
C LYS A 59 -7.76 -7.59 -2.68
N THR A 60 -8.45 -6.93 -1.76
CA THR A 60 -9.90 -6.71 -1.85
C THR A 60 -10.28 -5.92 -3.10
N GLN A 61 -9.56 -4.85 -3.39
CA GLN A 61 -9.83 -4.00 -4.55
C GLN A 61 -9.55 -4.73 -5.87
N THR A 62 -8.54 -5.61 -5.89
CA THR A 62 -8.22 -6.44 -7.05
C THR A 62 -9.36 -7.41 -7.40
N VAL A 63 -10.00 -8.01 -6.40
CA VAL A 63 -11.19 -8.86 -6.62
C VAL A 63 -12.40 -8.02 -7.07
N LYS A 64 -12.61 -6.85 -6.45
CA LYS A 64 -13.75 -5.97 -6.76
C LYS A 64 -13.66 -5.29 -8.14
N ASN A 65 -12.45 -5.06 -8.66
CA ASN A 65 -12.20 -4.29 -9.89
C ASN A 65 -11.84 -5.15 -11.13
N SER A 66 -11.93 -6.47 -11.05
CA SER A 66 -11.49 -7.37 -12.14
C SER A 66 -12.34 -7.20 -13.42
N PRO A 67 -11.78 -7.13 -14.66
CA PRO A 67 -10.38 -7.07 -15.10
C PRO A 67 -9.90 -5.68 -15.59
N THR A 68 -10.71 -4.63 -15.42
CA THR A 68 -10.55 -3.37 -16.18
C THR A 68 -9.72 -2.30 -15.45
N VAL A 69 -9.54 -2.41 -14.13
CA VAL A 69 -8.95 -1.34 -13.32
C VAL A 69 -7.93 -1.89 -12.33
N ASN A 70 -6.65 -1.64 -12.61
CA ASN A 70 -5.57 -1.92 -11.68
C ASN A 70 -5.81 -1.17 -10.36
N ALA A 71 -5.70 -1.83 -9.21
CA ALA A 71 -5.96 -1.19 -7.92
C ALA A 71 -4.80 -0.25 -7.53
N GLU A 72 -5.13 1.00 -7.21
CA GLU A 72 -4.26 1.90 -6.45
C GLU A 72 -4.70 1.85 -5.00
N LEU A 73 -3.75 1.57 -4.09
CA LEU A 73 -3.96 1.89 -2.71
C LEU A 73 -2.69 2.45 -2.11
N ALA A 74 -2.74 3.73 -1.80
CA ALA A 74 -1.79 4.38 -0.93
C ALA A 74 -2.42 4.53 0.46
N LEU A 75 -1.76 4.01 1.49
CA LEU A 75 -2.09 4.31 2.88
C LEU A 75 -0.97 5.21 3.41
N LEU A 76 -1.30 6.46 3.72
CA LEU A 76 -0.42 7.42 4.36
C LEU A 76 -0.74 7.44 5.85
N CYS A 77 0.24 7.15 6.69
CA CYS A 77 0.16 7.33 8.13
C CYS A 77 0.77 8.68 8.54
N GLY A 78 0.05 9.45 9.36
CA GLY A 78 0.63 10.60 10.04
C GLY A 78 1.57 10.17 11.16
N ARG A 79 2.77 10.75 11.27
CA ARG A 79 3.64 10.56 12.43
C ARG A 79 3.12 11.36 13.62
N THR A 80 2.12 10.84 14.32
CA THR A 80 1.47 11.53 15.45
C THR A 80 2.29 11.52 16.76
N ALA A 81 3.60 11.24 16.73
CA ALA A 81 4.39 11.10 17.97
C ALA A 81 5.89 11.46 17.88
N ALA A 82 6.33 12.30 16.91
CA ALA A 82 7.75 12.69 16.83
C ALA A 82 8.02 14.19 16.60
N LEU A 83 7.02 15.06 16.74
CA LEU A 83 7.18 16.53 16.70
C LEU A 83 7.13 17.19 18.10
N ASN A 84 7.60 16.46 19.10
CA ASN A 84 7.84 17.00 20.44
C ASN A 84 9.30 16.74 20.87
N ARG A 85 10.25 17.10 19.99
CA ARG A 85 11.65 17.34 20.33
C ARG A 85 12.06 18.71 19.81
#